data_AF-A0A2A4U288-F1
#
_entry.id   AF-A0A2A4U288-F1
#
_cell.length_a   1.000
_cell.length_b   1.000
_cell.length_c   1.000
_cell.angle_alpha   90.00
_cell.angle_beta   90.00
_cell.angle_gamma   90.00
#
_symmetry.space_group_name_H-M   'P 1'
#
loop_
_entity.id
_entity.type
_entity.pdbx_description
1 polymer ?
#
loop_
_entity_poly.entity_id
_entity_poly.type
_entity_poly.pdbx_seq_one_letter_code
_entity_poly.pdbx_strand_id
1 'polypeptide(L)'
;MRYDGGMRWLFPMILLSILASAEKTPPTFFVSPTLWDEVKAVRHTEKHPFGSYLARSVNFEAAQGLFRQLDKRLGNALDKQGARTEAHITVITPVEYDTVLKTHVPIAEIHEIASELKIQEAAFQAICMGRARSADGKRATYFLVVESKPLRGLRAEVFRRYRARGGEPSRFDPEHWYPHITIGYTDGDLHQQIDGVMKGRNACWHPIDVMKRPR
;
A
#
# COMPACT_ATOMS: atom_id res chain seq x y z
N MET A 1 72.51 -34.05 -40.59
CA MET A 1 71.56 -32.94 -40.81
C MET A 1 70.19 -33.39 -40.31
N ARG A 2 69.76 -32.89 -39.15
CA ARG A 2 68.43 -33.15 -38.58
C ARG A 2 67.51 -32.01 -39.05
N TYR A 3 66.37 -32.37 -39.63
CA TYR A 3 65.29 -31.46 -39.98
C TYR A 3 64.25 -31.51 -38.84
N ASP A 4 64.17 -30.43 -38.05
CA ASP A 4 63.09 -30.23 -37.07
C ASP A 4 61.93 -29.50 -37.78
N GLY A 5 60.88 -30.25 -38.10
CA GLY A 5 59.62 -29.74 -38.63
C GLY A 5 58.63 -29.45 -37.50
N GLY A 6 58.53 -28.18 -37.12
CA GLY A 6 57.55 -27.71 -36.14
C GLY A 6 56.12 -27.78 -36.68
N MET A 7 55.26 -28.57 -36.02
CA MET A 7 53.83 -28.62 -36.28
C MET A 7 53.09 -27.84 -35.18
N ARG A 8 52.70 -26.61 -35.49
CA ARG A 8 51.82 -25.77 -34.66
C ARG A 8 50.39 -26.32 -34.75
N TRP A 9 49.92 -26.97 -33.69
CA TRP A 9 48.51 -27.33 -33.54
C TRP A 9 47.73 -26.13 -32.97
N LEU A 10 46.93 -25.50 -33.82
CA LEU A 10 45.87 -24.57 -33.43
C LEU A 10 44.70 -25.39 -32.87
N PHE A 11 44.55 -25.43 -31.55
CA PHE A 11 43.31 -25.91 -30.93
C PHE A 11 42.30 -24.75 -30.85
N PRO A 12 41.06 -24.94 -31.34
CA PRO A 12 40.03 -23.92 -31.27
C PRO A 12 39.55 -23.77 -29.81
N MET A 13 39.58 -22.54 -29.30
CA MET A 13 38.82 -22.17 -28.10
C MET A 13 37.34 -22.41 -28.39
N ILE A 14 36.77 -23.47 -27.84
CA ILE A 14 35.32 -23.63 -27.74
C ILE A 14 34.85 -22.62 -26.69
N LEU A 15 34.34 -21.47 -27.15
CA LEU A 15 33.55 -20.57 -26.32
C LEU A 15 32.29 -21.33 -25.88
N LEU A 16 32.25 -21.75 -24.62
CA LEU A 16 31.05 -22.25 -23.98
C LEU A 16 30.10 -21.05 -23.83
N SER A 17 29.14 -20.93 -24.76
CA SER A 17 28.07 -19.93 -24.70
C SER A 17 27.30 -20.10 -23.39
N ILE A 18 27.45 -19.12 -22.51
CA ILE A 18 26.65 -18.97 -21.29
C ILE A 18 25.19 -18.87 -21.74
N LEU A 19 24.40 -19.91 -21.48
CA LEU A 19 22.95 -19.85 -21.58
C LEU A 19 22.48 -18.76 -20.60
N ALA A 20 22.11 -17.61 -21.14
CA ALA A 20 21.35 -16.61 -20.42
C ALA A 20 20.11 -17.31 -19.86
N SER A 21 20.09 -17.57 -18.56
CA SER A 21 18.85 -17.94 -17.88
C SER A 21 17.90 -16.77 -18.10
N ALA A 22 16.84 -17.01 -18.86
CA ALA A 22 15.71 -16.11 -18.93
C ALA A 22 15.27 -15.84 -17.49
N GLU A 23 15.53 -14.62 -17.00
CA GLU A 23 15.03 -14.19 -15.70
C GLU A 23 13.52 -14.38 -15.74
N LYS A 24 13.02 -15.38 -15.00
CA LYS A 24 11.59 -15.56 -14.79
C LYS A 24 11.08 -14.23 -14.26
N THR A 25 10.33 -13.51 -15.08
CA THR A 25 9.67 -12.26 -14.71
C THR A 25 8.99 -12.50 -13.37
N PRO A 26 9.27 -11.70 -12.33
CA PRO A 26 8.72 -11.95 -11.02
C PRO A 26 7.18 -12.03 -11.13
N PRO A 27 6.56 -13.02 -10.48
CA PRO A 27 5.11 -13.21 -10.58
C PRO A 27 4.40 -11.93 -10.16
N THR A 28 3.61 -11.39 -11.07
CA THR A 28 2.89 -10.13 -10.90
C THR A 28 1.62 -10.39 -10.11
N PHE A 29 1.29 -9.50 -9.17
CA PHE A 29 0.01 -9.57 -8.45
C PHE A 29 -1.11 -9.00 -9.32
N PHE A 30 -2.19 -9.76 -9.48
CA PHE A 30 -3.33 -9.34 -10.29
C PHE A 30 -4.37 -8.65 -9.41
N VAL A 31 -4.57 -7.35 -9.65
CA VAL A 31 -5.58 -6.54 -8.97
C VAL A 31 -6.89 -6.63 -9.74
N SER A 32 -7.96 -7.03 -9.07
CA SER A 32 -9.29 -7.04 -9.67
C SER A 32 -9.76 -5.62 -9.99
N PRO A 33 -10.32 -5.36 -11.18
CA PRO A 33 -10.88 -4.05 -11.52
C PRO A 33 -12.12 -3.69 -10.68
N THR A 34 -12.67 -4.66 -9.94
CA THR A 34 -13.75 -4.41 -8.96
C THR A 34 -13.24 -3.76 -7.68
N LEU A 35 -11.92 -3.66 -7.46
CA LEU A 35 -11.35 -2.91 -6.33
C LEU A 35 -11.80 -1.44 -6.30
N TRP A 36 -12.09 -0.88 -7.47
CA TRP A 36 -12.55 0.50 -7.66
C TRP A 36 -14.07 0.66 -7.58
N ASP A 37 -14.83 -0.44 -7.51
CA ASP A 37 -16.29 -0.34 -7.43
C ASP A 37 -16.69 0.41 -6.16
N GLU A 38 -17.74 1.21 -6.30
CA GLU A 38 -18.31 1.93 -5.17
C GLU A 38 -18.86 0.92 -4.16
N VAL A 39 -18.49 1.12 -2.90
CA VAL A 39 -19.01 0.35 -1.78
C VAL A 39 -19.57 1.30 -0.73
N LYS A 40 -20.45 0.77 0.11
CA LYS A 40 -20.99 1.54 1.23
C LYS A 40 -19.86 2.04 2.12
N ALA A 41 -19.83 3.35 2.34
CA ALA A 41 -18.90 3.96 3.29
C ALA A 41 -19.11 3.40 4.70
N VAL A 42 -18.02 3.00 5.35
CA VAL A 42 -18.01 2.67 6.78
C VAL A 42 -17.61 3.94 7.55
N ARG A 43 -18.40 4.31 8.54
CA ARG A 43 -18.08 5.42 9.45
C ARG A 43 -17.37 4.85 10.68
N HIS A 44 -16.20 5.40 10.99
CA HIS A 44 -15.41 5.02 12.16
C HIS A 44 -15.44 6.18 13.16
N THR A 45 -16.40 6.13 14.07
CA THR A 45 -16.62 7.15 15.09
C THR A 45 -16.78 6.45 16.43
N GLU A 46 -15.76 6.57 17.26
CA GLU A 46 -15.71 5.94 18.57
C GLU A 46 -15.43 6.97 19.65
N LYS A 47 -15.94 6.70 20.86
CA LYS A 47 -15.70 7.55 22.03
C LYS A 47 -14.34 7.30 22.69
N HIS A 48 -13.79 6.10 22.52
CA HIS A 48 -12.50 5.75 23.11
C HIS A 48 -11.34 6.31 22.26
N PRO A 49 -10.15 6.52 22.88
CA PRO A 49 -8.99 6.98 22.14
C PRO A 49 -8.65 6.10 20.94
N PHE A 50 -8.19 6.72 19.87
CA PHE A 50 -7.73 6.11 18.61
C PHE A 50 -8.77 5.23 17.90
N GLY A 51 -10.06 5.37 18.21
CA GLY A 51 -11.12 4.65 17.51
C GLY A 51 -11.76 5.43 16.35
N SER A 52 -11.60 6.76 16.32
CA SER A 52 -12.17 7.61 15.28
C SER A 52 -11.18 7.90 14.15
N TYR A 53 -11.58 7.69 12.91
CA TYR A 53 -10.75 7.96 11.74
C TYR A 53 -11.58 8.11 10.46
N LEU A 54 -10.98 8.67 9.40
CA LEU A 54 -11.63 8.78 8.10
C LEU A 54 -10.98 7.83 7.11
N ALA A 55 -11.79 7.06 6.39
CA ALA A 55 -11.30 6.15 5.35
C ALA A 55 -12.22 6.14 4.12
N ARG A 56 -11.62 5.88 2.96
CA ARG A 56 -12.32 5.51 1.73
C ARG A 56 -12.40 3.99 1.68
N SER A 57 -13.61 3.44 1.70
CA SER A 57 -13.81 1.99 1.64
C SER A 57 -13.51 1.49 0.22
N VAL A 58 -13.07 0.23 0.10
CA VAL A 58 -12.88 -0.43 -1.20
C VAL A 58 -13.57 -1.78 -1.19
N ASN A 59 -13.76 -2.37 -2.38
CA ASN A 59 -14.31 -3.71 -2.49
C ASN A 59 -13.44 -4.73 -1.74
N PHE A 60 -13.97 -5.23 -0.63
CA PHE A 60 -13.24 -6.13 0.26
C PHE A 60 -12.97 -7.49 -0.37
N GLU A 61 -13.89 -8.02 -1.19
CA GLU A 61 -13.69 -9.28 -1.91
C GLU A 61 -12.51 -9.20 -2.88
N ALA A 62 -12.36 -8.07 -3.58
CA ALA A 62 -11.20 -7.80 -4.44
C ALA A 62 -9.89 -7.78 -3.64
N ALA A 63 -9.89 -7.13 -2.47
CA ALA A 63 -8.73 -7.12 -1.57
C ALA A 63 -8.42 -8.52 -1.00
N GLN A 64 -9.43 -9.33 -0.68
CA GLN A 64 -9.24 -10.73 -0.28
C GLN A 64 -8.64 -11.58 -1.42
N GLY A 65 -8.99 -11.29 -2.67
CA GLY A 65 -8.36 -11.91 -3.83
C GLY A 65 -6.84 -11.66 -3.88
N LEU A 66 -6.41 -10.45 -3.55
CA LEU A 66 -5.00 -10.10 -3.41
C LEU A 66 -4.36 -10.78 -2.20
N PHE A 67 -5.05 -10.85 -1.06
CA PHE A 67 -4.58 -11.58 0.12
C PHE A 67 -4.28 -13.05 -0.21
N ARG A 68 -5.19 -13.74 -0.91
CA ARG A 68 -4.97 -15.16 -1.29
C ARG A 68 -3.76 -15.35 -2.20
N GLN A 69 -3.57 -14.45 -3.17
CA GLN A 69 -2.38 -14.47 -4.03
C GLN A 69 -1.09 -14.28 -3.21
N LEU A 70 -1.12 -13.31 -2.29
CA LEU A 70 0.00 -12.99 -1.41
C LEU A 70 0.32 -14.12 -0.44
N ASP A 71 -0.67 -14.68 0.25
CA ASP A 71 -0.47 -15.77 1.20
C ASP A 71 0.12 -17.00 0.51
N LYS A 72 -0.43 -17.39 -0.65
CA LYS A 72 0.13 -18.46 -1.48
C LYS A 72 1.58 -18.17 -1.88
N ARG A 73 1.89 -16.94 -2.28
CA ARG A 73 3.25 -16.52 -2.68
C ARG A 73 4.25 -16.61 -1.53
N LEU A 74 3.78 -16.38 -0.31
CA LEU A 74 4.56 -16.41 0.93
C LEU A 74 4.55 -17.79 1.61
N GLY A 75 3.99 -18.83 0.98
CA GLY A 75 3.95 -20.18 1.56
C GLY A 75 2.99 -20.30 2.75
N ASN A 76 1.86 -19.61 2.69
CA ASN A 76 0.84 -19.57 3.74
C ASN A 76 1.32 -18.92 5.06
N ALA A 77 2.16 -17.90 4.98
CA ALA A 77 2.76 -17.24 6.14
C ALA A 77 1.97 -16.04 6.70
N LEU A 78 0.89 -15.58 6.05
CA LEU A 78 0.08 -14.49 6.58
C LEU A 78 -0.80 -14.96 7.75
N ASP A 79 -1.11 -14.07 8.67
CA ASP A 79 -2.07 -14.34 9.74
C ASP A 79 -3.49 -14.42 9.18
N LYS A 80 -4.15 -15.57 9.41
CA LYS A 80 -5.55 -15.82 9.02
C LYS A 80 -6.53 -15.45 10.13
N GLN A 81 -6.11 -15.51 11.39
CA GLN A 81 -6.98 -15.24 12.54
C GLN A 81 -7.21 -13.75 12.70
N GLY A 82 -6.14 -12.96 12.50
CA GLY A 82 -6.22 -11.51 12.37
C GLY A 82 -6.56 -11.03 10.97
N ALA A 83 -7.05 -11.89 10.06
CA ALA A 83 -7.42 -11.44 8.72
C ALA A 83 -8.47 -10.32 8.80
N ARG A 84 -8.28 -9.26 8.00
CA ARG A 84 -9.19 -8.12 7.99
C ARG A 84 -10.59 -8.56 7.54
N THR A 85 -11.62 -7.87 7.99
CA THR A 85 -13.02 -8.03 7.54
C THR A 85 -13.49 -6.89 6.64
N GLU A 86 -12.63 -5.89 6.45
CA GLU A 86 -12.83 -4.73 5.59
C GLU A 86 -11.51 -4.33 4.92
N ALA A 87 -11.62 -3.56 3.85
CA ALA A 87 -10.47 -2.94 3.19
C ALA A 87 -10.80 -1.47 2.88
N HIS A 88 -9.82 -0.60 3.11
CA HIS A 88 -9.98 0.83 2.95
C HIS A 88 -8.63 1.52 2.73
N ILE A 89 -8.68 2.75 2.24
CA ILE A 89 -7.59 3.72 2.24
C ILE A 89 -7.84 4.67 3.41
N THR A 90 -6.99 4.65 4.42
CA THR A 90 -7.09 5.59 5.55
C THR A 90 -6.69 6.99 5.08
N VAL A 91 -7.60 7.95 5.18
CA VAL A 91 -7.43 9.35 4.74
C VAL A 91 -7.02 10.25 5.90
N ILE A 92 -7.61 10.06 7.07
CA ILE A 92 -7.17 10.66 8.34
C ILE A 92 -7.00 9.49 9.31
N THR A 93 -5.79 9.31 9.83
CA THR A 93 -5.46 8.22 10.76
C THR A 93 -6.05 8.47 12.15
N PRO A 94 -6.25 7.41 12.96
CA PRO A 94 -6.66 7.60 14.35
C PRO A 94 -5.73 8.51 15.13
N VAL A 95 -4.41 8.40 14.94
CA VAL A 95 -3.44 9.25 15.66
C VAL A 95 -3.53 10.71 15.23
N GLU A 96 -3.63 11.00 13.94
CA GLU A 96 -3.82 12.38 13.44
C GLU A 96 -5.09 12.99 14.03
N TYR A 97 -6.20 12.25 14.02
CA TYR A 97 -7.45 12.75 14.59
C TYR A 97 -7.32 12.98 16.10
N ASP A 98 -6.90 11.96 16.84
CA ASP A 98 -6.96 11.99 18.30
C ASP A 98 -5.97 12.94 18.95
N THR A 99 -4.81 13.14 18.32
CA THR A 99 -3.74 13.94 18.92
C THR A 99 -3.66 15.35 18.36
N VAL A 100 -4.23 15.61 17.17
CA VAL A 100 -4.11 16.90 16.50
C VAL A 100 -5.47 17.52 16.17
N LEU A 101 -6.33 16.81 15.44
CA LEU A 101 -7.50 17.42 14.83
C LEU A 101 -8.68 17.57 15.80
N LYS A 102 -8.92 16.59 16.68
CA LYS A 102 -10.18 16.50 17.47
C LYS A 102 -10.52 17.72 18.31
N THR A 103 -9.51 18.50 18.72
CA THR A 103 -9.69 19.72 19.53
C THR A 103 -10.20 20.92 18.72
N HIS A 104 -10.10 20.87 17.39
CA HIS A 104 -10.46 21.97 16.49
C HIS A 104 -11.50 21.55 15.44
N VAL A 105 -11.46 20.30 14.98
CA VAL A 105 -12.35 19.76 13.94
C VAL A 105 -12.95 18.43 14.45
N PRO A 106 -14.23 18.40 14.83
CA PRO A 106 -14.90 17.17 15.25
C PRO A 106 -14.95 16.14 14.12
N ILE A 107 -14.90 14.83 14.46
CA ILE A 107 -14.97 13.75 13.46
C ILE A 107 -16.24 13.81 12.60
N ALA A 108 -17.36 14.27 13.17
CA ALA A 108 -18.62 14.45 12.43
C ALA A 108 -18.45 15.43 11.25
N GLU A 109 -17.76 16.54 11.47
CA GLU A 109 -17.48 17.54 10.43
C GLU A 109 -16.48 17.00 9.39
N ILE A 110 -15.50 16.20 9.81
CA ILE A 110 -14.60 15.52 8.87
C ILE A 110 -15.40 14.57 7.95
N HIS A 111 -16.39 13.86 8.49
CA HIS A 111 -17.29 13.02 7.71
C HIS A 111 -18.23 13.83 6.80
N GLU A 112 -18.69 15.01 7.22
CA GLU A 112 -19.47 15.93 6.39
C GLU A 112 -18.66 16.42 5.19
N ILE A 113 -17.44 16.92 5.42
CA ILE A 113 -16.48 17.28 4.35
C ILE A 113 -16.27 16.11 3.39
N ALA A 114 -16.08 14.90 3.92
CA ALA A 114 -15.90 13.71 3.10
C ALA A 114 -17.12 13.35 2.26
N SER A 115 -18.32 13.58 2.79
CA SER A 115 -19.59 13.37 2.07
C SER A 115 -19.78 14.41 0.97
N GLU A 116 -19.54 15.68 1.26
CA GLU A 116 -19.60 16.79 0.29
C GLU A 116 -18.62 16.59 -0.86
N LEU A 117 -17.42 16.11 -0.56
CA LEU A 117 -16.37 15.79 -1.52
C LEU A 117 -16.48 14.37 -2.11
N LYS A 118 -17.58 13.66 -1.86
CA LYS A 118 -17.89 12.34 -2.43
C LYS A 118 -16.73 11.34 -2.28
N ILE A 119 -16.23 11.15 -1.06
CA ILE A 119 -15.06 10.31 -0.76
C ILE A 119 -15.09 8.90 -1.39
N GLN A 120 -16.25 8.25 -1.52
CA GLN A 120 -16.33 6.91 -2.12
C GLN A 120 -16.16 6.96 -3.66
N GLU A 121 -16.55 8.06 -4.31
CA GLU A 121 -16.34 8.32 -5.74
C GLU A 121 -14.90 8.77 -6.05
N ALA A 122 -14.10 9.10 -5.02
CA ALA A 122 -12.74 9.60 -5.20
C ALA A 122 -11.85 8.60 -5.95
N ALA A 123 -11.37 9.00 -7.14
CA ALA A 123 -10.47 8.17 -7.94
C ALA A 123 -9.13 7.92 -7.23
N PHE A 124 -8.57 6.73 -7.41
CA PHE A 124 -7.24 6.38 -6.95
C PHE A 124 -6.56 5.43 -7.95
N GLN A 125 -5.24 5.43 -7.97
CA GLN A 125 -4.41 4.54 -8.78
C GLN A 125 -3.69 3.55 -7.87
N ALA A 126 -3.73 2.26 -8.20
CA ALA A 126 -2.85 1.26 -7.59
C ALA A 126 -1.46 1.32 -8.25
N ILE A 127 -0.39 1.34 -7.46
CA ILE A 127 0.98 1.55 -7.95
C ILE A 127 1.78 0.25 -7.92
N CYS A 128 1.84 -0.41 -6.76
CA CYS A 128 2.65 -1.60 -6.55
C CYS A 128 2.17 -2.38 -5.32
N MET A 129 2.59 -3.64 -5.21
CA MET A 129 2.51 -4.37 -3.95
C MET A 129 3.66 -3.89 -3.07
N GLY A 130 3.31 -3.21 -1.98
CA GLY A 130 4.23 -2.74 -0.97
C GLY A 130 4.49 -3.77 0.12
N ARG A 131 5.66 -3.66 0.74
CA ARG A 131 6.04 -4.45 1.91
C ARG A 131 6.82 -3.60 2.87
N ALA A 132 6.46 -3.68 4.14
CA ALA A 132 7.26 -3.18 5.25
C ALA A 132 7.58 -4.28 6.24
N ARG A 133 8.67 -4.10 6.98
CA ARG A 133 9.13 -5.02 8.02
C ARG A 133 9.39 -4.27 9.31
N SER A 134 9.20 -4.94 10.44
CA SER A 134 9.68 -4.46 11.73
C SER A 134 11.21 -4.34 11.74
N ALA A 135 11.76 -3.56 12.67
CA ALA A 135 13.21 -3.34 12.77
C ALA A 135 14.01 -4.64 12.94
N ASP A 136 13.45 -5.64 13.63
CA ASP A 136 14.06 -6.97 13.80
C ASP A 136 13.82 -7.92 12.61
N GLY A 137 13.07 -7.49 11.59
CA GLY A 137 12.77 -8.25 10.39
C GLY A 137 11.78 -9.41 10.57
N LYS A 138 11.24 -9.62 11.77
CA LYS A 138 10.38 -10.79 12.09
C LYS A 138 8.94 -10.60 11.66
N ARG A 139 8.43 -9.37 11.69
CA ARG A 139 7.05 -9.02 11.33
C ARG A 139 7.05 -8.29 10.00
N ALA A 140 6.04 -8.54 9.18
CA ALA A 140 5.86 -7.85 7.92
C ALA A 140 4.39 -7.50 7.68
N THR A 141 4.17 -6.31 7.12
CA THR A 141 2.88 -5.88 6.58
C THR A 141 3.01 -5.69 5.08
N TYR A 142 2.00 -6.16 4.37
CA TYR A 142 1.86 -6.07 2.93
C TYR A 142 0.62 -5.25 2.60
N PHE A 143 0.77 -4.37 1.63
CA PHE A 143 -0.24 -3.37 1.31
C PHE A 143 -0.16 -2.99 -0.15
N LEU A 144 -1.29 -2.61 -0.74
CA LEU A 144 -1.29 -1.98 -2.05
C LEU A 144 -0.93 -0.50 -1.86
N VAL A 145 0.20 -0.05 -2.43
CA VAL A 145 0.52 1.38 -2.48
C VAL A 145 -0.42 2.02 -3.49
N VAL A 146 -1.08 3.11 -3.10
CA VAL A 146 -2.02 3.81 -3.98
C VAL A 146 -1.70 5.29 -4.04
N GLU A 147 -2.25 5.98 -5.04
CA GLU A 147 -2.23 7.43 -5.14
C GLU A 147 -3.62 7.97 -5.41
N SER A 148 -3.95 9.12 -4.84
CA SER A 148 -5.24 9.75 -5.08
C SER A 148 -5.15 11.26 -4.88
N LYS A 149 -5.28 12.02 -5.98
CA LYS A 149 -5.38 13.48 -5.92
C LYS A 149 -6.65 13.95 -5.19
N PRO A 150 -7.85 13.38 -5.45
CA PRO A 150 -9.05 13.80 -4.73
C PRO A 150 -8.95 13.59 -3.21
N LEU A 151 -8.36 12.47 -2.76
CA LEU A 151 -8.20 12.23 -1.32
C LEU A 151 -7.15 13.17 -0.67
N ARG A 152 -6.11 13.57 -1.40
CA ARG A 152 -5.22 14.67 -0.96
C ARG A 152 -6.00 15.99 -0.84
N GLY A 153 -6.86 16.29 -1.80
CA GLY A 153 -7.76 17.45 -1.76
C GLY A 153 -8.66 17.45 -0.52
N LEU A 154 -9.19 16.28 -0.13
CA LEU A 154 -9.96 16.13 1.11
C LEU A 154 -9.10 16.46 2.34
N ARG A 155 -7.87 15.92 2.44
CA ARG A 155 -6.95 16.25 3.53
C ARG A 155 -6.63 17.75 3.58
N ALA A 156 -6.44 18.39 2.43
CA ALA A 156 -6.21 19.82 2.34
C ALA A 156 -7.42 20.64 2.85
N GLU A 157 -8.65 20.18 2.57
CA GLU A 157 -9.87 20.83 3.07
C GLU A 157 -10.01 20.68 4.60
N VAL A 158 -9.71 19.51 5.16
CA VAL A 158 -9.63 19.31 6.63
C VAL A 158 -8.56 20.22 7.23
N PHE A 159 -7.39 20.34 6.60
CA PHE A 159 -6.31 21.23 7.06
C PHE A 159 -6.73 22.71 7.02
N ARG A 160 -7.44 23.14 5.97
CA ARG A 160 -8.00 24.50 5.87
C ARG A 160 -8.94 24.78 7.04
N ARG A 161 -9.81 23.83 7.37
CA ARG A 161 -10.76 23.94 8.47
C ARG A 161 -10.08 23.94 9.84
N TYR A 162 -9.06 23.09 10.02
CA TYR A 162 -8.20 23.06 11.20
C TYR A 162 -7.52 24.42 11.45
N ARG A 163 -6.87 24.98 10.43
CA ARG A 163 -6.21 26.29 10.53
C ARG A 163 -7.17 27.44 10.80
N ALA A 164 -8.32 27.45 10.13
CA ALA A 164 -9.34 28.49 10.31
C ALA A 164 -9.87 28.57 11.75
N ARG A 165 -9.70 27.51 12.55
CA ARG A 165 -10.12 27.43 13.94
C ARG A 165 -8.97 27.60 14.95
N GLY A 166 -7.81 28.06 14.51
CA GLY A 166 -6.65 28.29 15.37
C GLY A 166 -5.78 27.05 15.59
N GLY A 167 -5.99 25.99 14.81
CA GLY A 167 -5.10 24.82 14.82
C GLY A 167 -3.68 25.19 14.36
N GLU A 168 -2.67 24.70 15.07
CA GLU A 168 -1.25 24.93 14.80
C GLU A 168 -0.80 24.20 13.52
N PRO A 169 -0.50 24.91 12.41
CA PRO A 169 -0.25 24.29 11.10
C PRO A 169 0.88 23.26 11.10
N SER A 170 1.90 23.43 11.94
CA SER A 170 3.03 22.48 12.02
C SER A 170 2.65 21.11 12.57
N ARG A 171 1.47 20.95 13.17
CA ARG A 171 1.03 19.68 13.78
C ARG A 171 0.27 18.77 12.81
N PHE A 172 -0.22 19.29 11.68
CA PHE A 172 -0.93 18.48 10.69
C PHE A 172 -0.49 18.90 9.28
N ASP A 173 0.28 18.04 8.62
CA ASP A 173 0.64 18.22 7.22
C ASP A 173 -0.27 17.35 6.33
N PRO A 174 -1.14 17.95 5.49
CA PRO A 174 -1.99 17.19 4.58
C PRO A 174 -1.18 16.40 3.53
N GLU A 175 0.06 16.79 3.24
CA GLU A 175 0.91 16.14 2.22
C GLU A 175 1.78 15.00 2.75
N HIS A 176 2.12 15.00 4.05
CA HIS A 176 2.80 13.89 4.74
C HIS A 176 1.86 12.71 4.96
N TRP A 177 1.46 12.08 3.85
CA TRP A 177 0.47 11.02 3.79
C TRP A 177 0.91 9.94 2.79
N TYR A 178 0.87 8.70 3.26
CA TYR A 178 1.28 7.51 2.53
C TYR A 178 0.05 6.64 2.25
N PRO A 179 -0.78 6.98 1.25
CA PRO A 179 -2.00 6.23 0.95
C PRO A 179 -1.70 4.78 0.57
N HIS A 180 -2.37 3.86 1.26
CA HIS A 180 -2.24 2.43 1.02
C HIS A 180 -3.52 1.69 1.42
N ILE A 181 -3.64 0.45 0.95
CA ILE A 181 -4.66 -0.51 1.37
C ILE A 181 -3.94 -1.70 2.00
N THR A 182 -4.03 -1.90 3.32
CA THR A 182 -3.43 -3.09 3.95
C THR A 182 -4.10 -4.34 3.41
N ILE A 183 -3.29 -5.25 2.85
CA ILE A 183 -3.72 -6.53 2.27
C ILE A 183 -3.58 -7.64 3.30
N GLY A 184 -2.47 -7.68 4.05
CA GLY A 184 -2.25 -8.67 5.10
C GLY A 184 -0.91 -8.50 5.80
N TYR A 185 -0.67 -9.30 6.83
CA TYR A 185 0.55 -9.26 7.64
C TYR A 185 0.89 -10.63 8.19
N THR A 186 2.14 -10.80 8.62
CA THR A 186 2.58 -12.03 9.30
C THR A 186 2.22 -12.04 10.78
N ASP A 187 2.26 -10.87 11.43
CA ASP A 187 2.07 -10.71 12.88
C ASP A 187 1.73 -9.23 13.19
N GLY A 188 0.47 -8.87 12.94
CA GLY A 188 -0.07 -7.51 13.12
C GLY A 188 0.23 -6.50 12.01
N ASP A 189 -0.62 -5.47 11.91
CA ASP A 189 -0.41 -4.33 11.01
C ASP A 189 0.65 -3.38 11.60
N LEU A 190 1.70 -3.08 10.83
CA LEU A 190 2.77 -2.18 11.23
C LEU A 190 2.39 -0.74 10.91
N HIS A 191 2.66 0.21 11.82
CA HIS A 191 2.25 1.61 11.66
C HIS A 191 3.44 2.56 11.82
N GLN A 192 3.36 3.75 11.20
CA GLN A 192 4.46 4.72 11.23
C GLN A 192 4.78 5.19 12.66
N GLN A 193 3.75 5.42 13.47
CA GLN A 193 3.89 6.03 14.79
C GLN A 193 4.49 5.08 15.83
N ILE A 194 4.31 3.76 15.65
CA ILE A 194 4.77 2.74 16.59
C ILE A 194 6.00 2.02 16.03
N ASP A 195 5.95 1.62 14.76
CA ASP A 195 6.98 0.79 14.14
C ASP A 195 7.95 1.59 13.25
N GLY A 196 7.74 2.90 13.06
CA GLY A 196 8.59 3.75 12.21
C GLY A 196 8.43 3.47 10.72
N VAL A 197 7.43 2.68 10.34
CA VAL A 197 7.24 2.17 8.98
C VAL A 197 6.46 3.15 8.10
N MET A 198 7.06 3.57 6.99
CA MET A 198 6.39 4.35 5.94
C MET A 198 5.90 3.46 4.81
N LYS A 199 4.59 3.49 4.53
CA LYS A 199 3.90 2.62 3.56
C LYS A 199 3.69 3.29 2.20
N GLY A 200 4.71 3.99 1.70
CA GLY A 200 4.67 4.72 0.43
C GLY A 200 5.35 3.99 -0.73
N ARG A 201 5.65 4.73 -1.80
CA ARG A 201 6.39 4.24 -2.98
C ARG A 201 7.78 3.66 -2.63
N ASN A 202 8.42 4.20 -1.59
CA ASN A 202 9.69 3.70 -1.06
C ASN A 202 9.61 2.25 -0.53
N ALA A 203 8.40 1.75 -0.30
CA ALA A 203 8.15 0.39 0.17
C ALA A 203 7.65 -0.55 -0.93
N CYS A 204 7.68 -0.14 -2.21
CA CYS A 204 7.32 -1.02 -3.33
C CYS A 204 8.22 -2.27 -3.36
N TRP A 205 7.59 -3.44 -3.39
CA TRP A 205 8.27 -4.73 -3.36
C TRP A 205 8.05 -5.53 -4.65
N HIS A 206 6.84 -5.52 -5.20
CA HIS A 206 6.53 -6.19 -6.47
C HIS A 206 5.61 -5.36 -7.37
N PRO A 207 5.73 -5.52 -8.70
CA PRO A 207 4.77 -4.94 -9.63
C PRO A 207 3.39 -5.57 -9.46
N ILE A 208 2.39 -4.84 -9.96
CA ILE A 208 1.01 -5.28 -10.04
C ILE A 208 0.55 -5.18 -11.49
N ASP A 209 -0.47 -5.96 -11.84
CA ASP A 209 -1.21 -5.83 -13.09
C ASP A 209 -2.69 -5.68 -12.75
N VAL A 210 -3.36 -4.74 -13.39
CA VAL A 210 -4.79 -4.52 -13.19
C VAL A 210 -5.52 -5.33 -14.25
N MET A 211 -6.28 -6.34 -13.82
CA MET A 211 -7.00 -7.19 -14.75
C MET A 211 -8.00 -6.36 -15.56
N LYS A 212 -8.13 -6.69 -16.84
CA LYS A 212 -9.14 -6.08 -17.71
C LYS A 212 -10.53 -6.50 -17.23
N ARG A 213 -11.49 -5.57 -17.20
CA ARG A 213 -12.90 -5.93 -17.00
C ARG A 213 -13.35 -6.83 -18.17
N PRO A 214 -14.01 -7.97 -17.91
CA PRO A 214 -14.74 -8.68 -18.96
C PRO A 214 -15.72 -7.67 -19.60
N ARG A 215 -15.77 -7.66 -20.93
CA ARG A 215 -16.78 -6.87 -21.66
C ARG A 215 -18.15 -7.51 -21.51
#